data_AF-A0AA38R3R9-F1
#
_entry.id   AF-A0AA38R3R9-F1
#
_cell.length_a   1.000
_cell.length_b   1.000
_cell.length_c   1.000
_cell.angle_alpha   90.00
_cell.angle_beta   90.00
_cell.angle_gamma   90.00
#
_symmetry.space_group_name_H-M   'P 1'
#
loop_
_entity.id
_entity.type
_entity.pdbx_description
1 polymer ?
#
loop_
_entity_poly.entity_id
_entity_poly.type
_entity_poly.pdbx_seq_one_letter_code
_entity_poly.pdbx_strand_id
1 'polypeptide(L)'
;MGTTQVLSDELPTRILVQTKTHLVPGDKYEERCQRMKNLICQFHWKRDFDPNQDRWHAQAAFGLDDKSCYFLLDHGQSGGDVPILWYKWTGMSFKPVQASLPPQLQAKLKGYPFMPQKNQRKPQNKPLDAETRRQMIRTRLRCNMTIPQADVEFLRDPNEAKWLKDNIDPRLWSRCEALSEAR
;
A
#
# COMPACT_ATOMS: atom_id res chain seq x y z
N MET A 1 19.11 31.91 -29.04
CA MET A 1 17.88 31.09 -28.98
C MET A 1 17.93 30.32 -27.68
N GLY A 2 17.18 30.78 -26.68
CA GLY A 2 17.22 30.24 -25.32
C GLY A 2 16.36 28.99 -25.21
N THR A 3 16.94 27.93 -24.66
CA THR A 3 16.22 26.73 -24.21
C THR A 3 15.59 27.04 -22.85
N THR A 4 14.29 27.27 -22.83
CA THR A 4 13.52 27.33 -21.59
C THR A 4 13.19 25.90 -21.16
N GLN A 5 14.08 25.31 -20.36
CA GLN A 5 13.81 24.06 -19.67
C GLN A 5 13.09 24.43 -18.37
N VAL A 6 11.76 24.45 -18.38
CA VAL A 6 10.95 24.55 -17.15
C VAL A 6 10.98 23.18 -16.49
N LEU A 7 12.05 22.88 -15.76
CA LEU A 7 12.03 21.86 -14.71
C LEU A 7 11.54 22.56 -13.46
N SER A 8 10.34 22.22 -13.00
CA SER A 8 9.96 22.49 -11.62
C SER A 8 10.88 21.63 -10.72
N ASP A 9 12.04 22.17 -10.37
CA ASP A 9 13.07 21.60 -9.50
C ASP A 9 12.56 21.55 -8.04
N GLU A 10 11.60 20.67 -7.76
CA GLU A 10 11.37 20.25 -6.38
C GLU A 10 12.44 19.22 -6.01
N LEU A 11 13.18 19.49 -4.93
CA LEU A 11 14.24 18.60 -4.46
C LEU A 11 13.72 17.17 -4.22
N PRO A 12 14.51 16.14 -4.56
CA PRO A 12 14.11 14.76 -4.34
C PRO A 12 13.74 14.54 -2.88
N THR A 13 12.55 13.99 -2.65
CA THR A 13 11.97 13.92 -1.31
C THR A 13 11.40 12.54 -1.07
N ARG A 14 11.74 11.94 0.07
CA ARG A 14 11.20 10.65 0.53
C ARG A 14 10.41 10.87 1.81
N ILE A 15 9.13 10.52 1.79
CA ILE A 15 8.20 10.69 2.91
C ILE A 15 7.78 9.33 3.42
N LEU A 16 7.99 9.09 4.71
CA LEU A 16 7.42 7.96 5.44
C LEU A 16 6.28 8.47 6.32
N VAL A 17 5.09 7.91 6.13
CA VAL A 17 3.93 8.15 7.02
C VAL A 17 3.63 6.88 7.80
N GLN A 18 3.56 7.00 9.12
CA GLN A 18 3.05 5.97 10.03
C GLN A 18 1.66 6.35 10.52
N THR A 19 0.73 5.39 10.54
CA THR A 19 -0.60 5.61 11.13
C THR A 19 -1.27 4.29 11.55
N LYS A 20 -2.54 4.36 11.93
CA LYS A 20 -3.40 3.22 12.24
C LYS A 20 -4.42 3.01 11.13
N THR A 21 -4.76 1.75 10.84
CA THR A 21 -5.67 1.40 9.75
C THR A 21 -7.02 2.13 9.82
N HIS A 22 -7.60 2.31 11.01
CA HIS A 22 -8.88 3.00 11.21
C HIS A 22 -8.81 4.53 11.02
N LEU A 23 -7.61 5.13 11.01
CA LEU A 23 -7.42 6.58 10.81
C LEU A 23 -7.25 6.97 9.34
N VAL A 24 -7.13 5.98 8.44
CA VAL A 24 -6.98 6.23 7.02
C VAL A 24 -8.38 6.37 6.40
N PRO A 25 -8.70 7.52 5.79
CA PRO A 25 -10.04 7.77 5.26
C PRO A 25 -10.33 6.89 4.05
N GLY A 26 -11.61 6.53 3.88
CA GLY A 26 -12.10 5.67 2.80
C GLY A 26 -12.49 4.28 3.30
N ASP A 27 -13.20 3.53 2.46
CA ASP A 27 -13.71 2.21 2.83
C ASP A 27 -12.77 1.09 2.37
N LYS A 28 -12.49 1.04 1.05
CA LYS A 28 -11.68 -0.02 0.43
C LYS A 28 -10.20 0.35 0.31
N TYR A 29 -9.37 -0.67 0.08
CA TYR A 29 -7.91 -0.50 -0.07
C TYR A 29 -7.52 0.59 -1.07
N GLU A 30 -8.09 0.56 -2.27
CA GLU A 30 -7.75 1.49 -3.36
C GLU A 30 -8.09 2.93 -2.99
N GLU A 31 -9.29 3.16 -2.47
CA GLU A 31 -9.75 4.48 -2.03
C GLU A 31 -8.87 5.02 -0.90
N ARG A 32 -8.58 4.18 0.11
CA ARG A 32 -7.71 4.54 1.23
C ARG A 32 -6.30 4.92 0.78
N CYS A 33 -5.74 4.15 -0.15
CA CYS A 33 -4.43 4.46 -0.73
C CYS A 33 -4.47 5.75 -1.54
N GLN A 34 -5.48 5.95 -2.38
CA GLN A 34 -5.60 7.15 -3.20
C GLN A 34 -5.75 8.42 -2.35
N ARG A 35 -6.61 8.37 -1.33
CA ARG A 35 -6.77 9.49 -0.39
C ARG A 35 -5.47 9.78 0.36
N MET A 36 -4.78 8.76 0.86
CA MET A 36 -3.51 8.97 1.57
C MET A 36 -2.41 9.56 0.66
N LYS A 37 -2.30 9.09 -0.58
CA LYS A 37 -1.38 9.67 -1.58
C LYS A 37 -1.65 11.16 -1.75
N ASN A 38 -2.90 11.54 -2.04
CA ASN A 38 -3.28 12.93 -2.25
C ASN A 38 -3.08 13.76 -0.98
N LEU A 39 -3.41 13.26 0.21
CA LEU A 39 -3.17 13.97 1.47
C LEU A 39 -1.69 14.31 1.66
N ILE A 40 -0.79 13.36 1.40
CA ILE A 40 0.65 13.59 1.49
C ILE A 40 1.10 14.63 0.45
N CYS A 41 0.67 14.47 -0.81
CA CYS A 41 1.07 15.37 -1.89
C CYS A 41 0.55 16.80 -1.68
N GLN A 42 -0.70 16.96 -1.23
CA GLN A 42 -1.29 18.25 -0.93
C GLN A 42 -0.60 18.91 0.27
N PHE A 43 -0.20 18.13 1.27
CA PHE A 43 0.53 18.64 2.42
C PHE A 43 1.89 19.24 2.00
N HIS A 44 2.68 18.50 1.22
CA HIS A 44 4.04 18.90 0.83
C HIS A 44 4.14 19.81 -0.39
N TRP A 45 3.39 19.52 -1.46
CA TRP A 45 3.57 20.11 -2.79
C TRP A 45 2.33 20.83 -3.32
N LYS A 46 1.26 20.94 -2.50
CA LYS A 46 0.01 21.63 -2.87
C LYS A 46 -0.63 21.10 -4.17
N ARG A 47 -0.43 19.82 -4.48
CA ARG A 47 -1.00 19.12 -5.63
C ARG A 47 -1.42 17.70 -5.26
N ASP A 48 -2.19 17.08 -6.15
CA ASP A 48 -2.51 15.66 -6.05
C ASP A 48 -1.34 14.76 -6.49
N PHE A 49 -1.47 13.47 -6.21
CA PHE A 49 -0.50 12.46 -6.61
C PHE A 49 -0.38 12.35 -8.13
N ASP A 50 0.86 12.33 -8.62
CA ASP A 50 1.16 12.18 -10.05
C ASP A 50 2.05 10.94 -10.26
N PRO A 51 1.54 9.88 -10.91
CA PRO A 51 2.29 8.65 -11.12
C PRO A 51 3.53 8.81 -12.03
N ASN A 52 3.69 9.93 -12.73
CA ASN A 52 4.84 10.18 -13.58
C ASN A 52 6.08 10.65 -12.80
N GLN A 53 5.88 11.21 -11.60
CA GLN A 53 6.93 11.79 -10.76
C GLN A 53 6.96 11.23 -9.34
N ASP A 54 5.82 10.68 -8.88
CA ASP A 54 5.66 10.13 -7.54
C ASP A 54 5.64 8.61 -7.57
N ARG A 55 6.32 7.98 -6.62
CA ARG A 55 6.37 6.52 -6.43
C ARG A 55 5.78 6.17 -5.07
N TRP A 56 4.99 5.11 -5.03
CA TRP A 56 4.17 4.75 -3.87
C TRP A 56 4.40 3.31 -3.42
N HIS A 57 4.58 3.14 -2.11
CA HIS A 57 4.52 1.84 -1.46
C HIS A 57 3.67 1.91 -0.19
N ALA A 58 2.81 0.91 0.00
CA ALA A 58 1.96 0.79 1.18
C ALA A 58 2.18 -0.55 1.87
N GLN A 59 2.33 -0.51 3.19
CA GLN A 59 2.22 -1.67 4.06
C GLN A 59 1.02 -1.44 4.99
N ALA A 60 -0.16 -1.85 4.54
CA ALA A 60 -1.42 -1.64 5.26
C ALA A 60 -2.30 -2.88 5.22
N ALA A 61 -2.81 -3.28 6.40
CA ALA A 61 -3.75 -4.38 6.55
C ALA A 61 -5.15 -3.82 6.88
N PHE A 62 -5.76 -3.06 5.96
CA PHE A 62 -7.04 -2.37 6.22
C PHE A 62 -8.23 -3.28 6.51
N GLY A 63 -8.11 -4.59 6.31
CA GLY A 63 -9.11 -5.56 6.74
C GLY A 63 -9.12 -5.76 8.26
N LEU A 64 -8.11 -5.25 8.96
CA LEU A 64 -7.95 -5.36 10.40
C LEU A 64 -7.93 -3.97 11.04
N ASP A 65 -8.71 -3.81 12.10
CA ASP A 65 -8.75 -2.55 12.86
C ASP A 65 -7.52 -2.37 13.75
N ASP A 66 -7.21 -1.11 14.02
CA ASP A 66 -6.12 -0.65 14.89
C ASP A 66 -4.72 -1.27 14.60
N LYS A 67 -4.47 -1.67 13.35
CA LYS A 67 -3.14 -2.12 12.94
C LYS A 67 -2.29 -0.94 12.51
N SER A 68 -1.02 -0.97 12.89
CA SER A 68 -0.04 -0.01 12.37
C SER A 68 0.12 -0.21 10.87
N CYS A 69 0.06 0.88 10.11
CA CYS A 69 0.31 0.90 8.68
C CYS A 69 1.34 1.98 8.34
N TYR A 70 2.07 1.71 7.27
CA TYR A 70 3.15 2.56 6.79
C TYR A 70 2.94 2.86 5.31
N PHE A 71 3.17 4.10 4.95
CA PHE A 71 3.12 4.57 3.58
C PHE A 71 4.43 5.25 3.24
N LEU A 72 5.03 4.87 2.12
CA LEU A 72 6.24 5.47 1.59
C LEU A 72 5.89 6.15 0.27
N LEU A 73 6.21 7.43 0.18
CA LEU A 73 6.00 8.23 -1.02
C LEU A 73 7.30 8.93 -1.38
N ASP A 74 7.76 8.69 -2.59
CA ASP A 74 8.98 9.29 -3.14
C ASP A 74 8.62 10.23 -4.28
N HIS A 75 9.25 11.40 -4.32
CA HIS A 75 9.05 12.42 -5.33
C HIS A 75 10.39 12.85 -5.96
N GLY A 76 10.41 13.04 -7.28
CA GLY A 76 11.58 13.53 -8.01
C GLY A 76 12.56 12.42 -8.40
N GLN A 77 13.79 12.78 -8.80
CA GLN A 77 14.83 11.84 -9.22
C GLN A 77 16.12 12.10 -8.45
N SER A 78 16.80 11.04 -8.00
CA SER A 78 18.08 11.18 -7.28
C SER A 78 19.04 10.06 -7.68
N GLY A 79 20.32 10.43 -7.84
CA GLY A 79 21.44 9.49 -7.94
C GLY A 79 22.10 9.17 -6.59
N GLY A 80 21.70 9.84 -5.52
CA GLY A 80 22.26 9.68 -4.17
C GLY A 80 21.20 9.45 -3.10
N ASP A 81 21.64 9.43 -1.84
CA ASP A 81 20.78 9.22 -0.67
C ASP A 81 19.81 10.39 -0.49
N VAL A 82 18.52 10.06 -0.37
CA VAL A 82 17.45 11.04 -0.14
C VAL A 82 17.01 10.97 1.33
N PRO A 83 17.01 12.09 2.07
CA PRO A 83 16.61 12.09 3.47
C PRO A 83 15.14 11.70 3.61
N ILE A 84 14.83 10.97 4.69
CA ILE A 84 13.48 10.50 4.97
C ILE A 84 12.79 11.48 5.90
N LEU A 85 11.75 12.13 5.41
CA LEU A 85 10.83 12.92 6.21
C LEU A 85 9.81 11.99 6.84
N TRP A 86 9.81 11.86 8.17
CA TRP A 86 8.94 10.94 8.88
C TRP A 86 7.79 11.68 9.56
N TYR A 87 6.56 11.25 9.27
CA TYR A 87 5.34 11.78 9.87
C TYR A 87 4.49 10.69 10.51
N LYS A 88 3.72 11.10 11.52
CA LYS A 88 2.56 10.37 12.02
C LYS A 88 1.28 11.03 11.51
N TRP A 89 0.42 10.28 10.85
CA TRP A 89 -0.93 10.74 10.49
C TRP A 89 -1.90 10.44 11.64
N THR A 90 -2.62 11.47 12.10
CA THR A 90 -3.52 11.40 13.27
C THR A 90 -4.99 11.15 12.91
N GLY A 91 -5.33 10.99 11.63
CA GLY A 91 -6.71 11.07 11.15
C GLY A 91 -7.12 12.48 10.71
N MET A 92 -6.36 13.50 11.10
CA MET A 92 -6.64 14.90 10.78
C MET A 92 -5.44 15.67 10.25
N SER A 93 -4.24 15.38 10.76
CA SER A 93 -3.03 16.13 10.41
C SER A 93 -1.79 15.25 10.42
N PHE A 94 -0.76 15.69 9.69
CA PHE A 94 0.58 15.12 9.76
C PHE A 94 1.36 15.77 10.89
N LYS A 95 1.93 14.95 11.78
CA LYS A 95 2.82 15.39 12.85
C LYS A 95 4.24 14.91 12.56
N PRO A 96 5.24 15.81 12.47
CA PRO A 96 6.62 15.40 12.22
C PRO A 96 7.12 14.55 13.38
N VAL A 97 7.88 13.50 13.05
CA VAL A 97 8.56 12.65 14.01
C VAL A 97 10.04 13.00 13.98
N GLN A 98 10.53 13.62 15.05
CA GLN A 98 11.93 14.06 15.17
C GLN A 98 12.87 12.95 15.65
N ALA A 99 12.38 11.72 15.81
CA ALA A 99 13.17 10.58 16.25
C ALA A 99 13.87 9.90 15.07
N SER A 100 15.04 9.32 15.34
CA SER A 100 15.71 8.43 14.39
C SER A 100 14.81 7.23 14.05
N LEU A 101 14.85 6.81 12.78
CA LEU A 101 14.12 5.63 12.35
C LEU A 101 14.58 4.38 13.13
N PRO A 102 13.66 3.60 13.72
CA PRO A 102 14.00 2.33 14.35
C PRO A 102 14.73 1.38 13.38
N PRO A 103 15.71 0.57 13.86
CA PRO A 103 16.48 -0.33 12.99
C PRO A 103 15.63 -1.27 12.14
N GLN A 104 14.49 -1.73 12.67
CA GLN A 104 13.56 -2.59 11.93
C GLN A 104 12.91 -1.86 10.74
N LEU A 105 12.60 -0.57 10.87
CA LEU A 105 12.08 0.22 9.77
C LEU A 105 13.18 0.54 8.76
N GLN A 106 14.39 0.85 9.21
CA GLN A 106 15.54 1.03 8.32
C GLN A 106 15.80 -0.22 7.46
N ALA A 107 15.80 -1.41 8.08
CA ALA A 107 16.00 -2.66 7.38
C ALA A 107 14.90 -2.92 6.33
N LYS A 108 13.63 -2.62 6.65
CA LYS A 108 12.53 -2.72 5.69
C LYS A 108 12.69 -1.75 4.52
N LEU A 109 13.10 -0.51 4.79
CA LEU A 109 13.26 0.53 3.77
C LEU A 109 14.35 0.19 2.74
N LYS A 110 15.34 -0.64 3.09
CA LYS A 110 16.32 -1.17 2.12
C LYS A 110 15.67 -1.96 0.98
N GLY A 111 14.49 -2.56 1.21
CA GLY A 111 13.71 -3.25 0.17
C GLY A 111 12.95 -2.32 -0.77
N TYR A 112 12.95 -1.01 -0.50
CA TYR A 112 12.25 0.01 -1.27
C TYR A 112 13.25 1.10 -1.72
N PRO A 113 14.08 0.84 -2.74
CA PRO A 113 15.01 1.84 -3.26
C PRO A 113 14.26 3.05 -3.83
N PHE A 114 14.85 4.25 -3.70
CA PHE A 114 14.24 5.51 -4.15
C PHE A 114 14.00 5.55 -5.67
N MET A 115 14.97 5.04 -6.43
CA MET A 115 14.87 4.76 -7.85
C MET A 115 14.92 3.24 -8.04
N PRO A 116 13.76 2.55 -8.11
CA PRO A 116 13.77 1.11 -8.36
C PRO A 116 14.33 0.84 -9.75
N GLN A 117 15.27 -0.10 -9.84
CA GLN A 117 15.70 -0.61 -11.13
C GLN A 117 14.50 -1.27 -11.83
N LYS A 118 14.37 -1.03 -13.15
CA LYS A 118 13.34 -1.68 -13.97
C LYS A 118 13.61 -3.18 -13.99
N ASN A 119 13.02 -3.90 -13.05
CA ASN A 119 13.03 -5.36 -13.08
C ASN A 119 12.15 -5.80 -14.25
N GLN A 120 12.77 -6.40 -15.27
CA GLN A 120 12.06 -7.13 -16.32
C GLN A 120 11.46 -8.40 -15.70
N ARG A 121 10.38 -8.25 -14.93
CA ARG A 121 9.58 -9.39 -14.48
C ARG A 121 8.94 -10.00 -15.73
N LYS A 122 9.45 -11.16 -16.14
CA LYS A 122 8.81 -11.95 -17.19
C LYS A 122 7.39 -12.31 -16.71
N PRO A 123 6.35 -12.12 -17.54
CA PRO A 123 5.00 -12.51 -17.18
C PRO A 123 5.00 -14.01 -16.84
N GLN A 124 4.55 -14.33 -15.63
CA GLN A 124 4.51 -15.69 -15.14
C GLN A 124 3.20 -16.31 -15.63
N ASN A 125 3.22 -16.91 -16.83
CA ASN A 125 2.04 -17.54 -17.46
C ASN A 125 1.67 -18.90 -16.85
N LYS A 126 2.17 -19.25 -15.66
CA LYS A 126 1.82 -20.51 -15.01
C LYS A 126 0.49 -20.34 -14.27
N PRO A 127 -0.44 -21.30 -14.38
CA PRO A 127 -1.59 -21.36 -13.49
C PRO A 127 -1.12 -21.30 -12.04
N LEU A 128 -1.76 -20.47 -11.23
CA LEU A 128 -1.48 -20.39 -9.81
C LEU A 128 -1.90 -21.73 -9.16
N ASP A 129 -0.99 -22.34 -8.41
CA ASP A 129 -1.37 -23.46 -7.55
C ASP A 129 -2.35 -23.02 -6.45
N ALA A 130 -3.02 -24.00 -5.85
CA ALA A 130 -4.03 -23.74 -4.82
C ALA A 130 -3.45 -22.98 -3.62
N GLU A 131 -2.22 -23.28 -3.19
CA GLU A 131 -1.58 -22.63 -2.05
C GLU A 131 -1.30 -21.15 -2.29
N THR A 132 -0.71 -20.83 -3.45
CA THR A 132 -0.45 -19.47 -3.88
C THR A 132 -1.75 -18.69 -3.98
N ARG A 133 -2.79 -19.31 -4.53
CA ARG A 133 -4.10 -18.68 -4.66
C ARG A 133 -4.75 -18.40 -3.29
N ARG A 134 -4.73 -19.36 -2.37
CA ARG A 134 -5.17 -19.17 -0.98
C ARG A 134 -4.44 -18.00 -0.31
N GLN A 135 -3.12 -17.92 -0.50
CA GLN A 135 -2.33 -16.84 0.07
C GLN A 135 -2.64 -15.47 -0.55
N MET A 136 -2.94 -15.41 -1.85
CA MET A 136 -3.39 -14.20 -2.51
C MET A 136 -4.76 -13.74 -1.98
N ILE A 137 -5.72 -14.65 -1.85
CA ILE A 137 -7.04 -14.36 -1.26
C ILE A 137 -6.88 -13.85 0.16
N ARG A 138 -6.10 -14.54 1.00
CA ARG A 138 -5.80 -14.11 2.37
C ARG A 138 -5.19 -12.71 2.41
N THR A 139 -4.27 -12.41 1.50
CA THR A 139 -3.65 -11.07 1.40
C THR A 139 -4.68 -10.01 1.03
N ARG A 140 -5.53 -10.28 0.04
CA ARG A 140 -6.60 -9.36 -0.37
C ARG A 140 -7.56 -9.06 0.78
N LEU A 141 -8.00 -10.09 1.51
CA LEU A 141 -8.86 -9.93 2.67
C LEU A 141 -8.19 -9.09 3.76
N ARG A 142 -6.94 -9.43 4.13
CA ARG A 142 -6.17 -8.66 5.12
C ARG A 142 -6.00 -7.20 4.72
N CYS A 143 -5.88 -6.92 3.43
CA CYS A 143 -5.72 -5.58 2.90
C CYS A 143 -7.05 -4.86 2.66
N ASN A 144 -8.22 -5.50 2.83
CA ASN A 144 -9.51 -4.97 2.41
C ASN A 144 -9.56 -4.62 0.90
N MET A 145 -9.04 -5.53 0.08
CA MET A 145 -9.11 -5.46 -1.37
C MET A 145 -10.34 -6.19 -1.88
N THR A 146 -10.83 -5.78 -3.04
CA THR A 146 -11.85 -6.52 -3.78
C THR A 146 -11.35 -7.93 -4.12
N ILE A 147 -12.19 -8.94 -3.86
CA ILE A 147 -11.90 -10.33 -4.24
C ILE A 147 -12.37 -10.55 -5.69
N PRO A 148 -11.49 -10.93 -6.62
CA PRO A 148 -11.87 -11.23 -7.99
C PRO A 148 -12.87 -12.38 -8.10
N GLN A 149 -13.74 -12.35 -9.11
CA GLN A 149 -14.76 -13.39 -9.34
C GLN A 149 -14.17 -14.81 -9.40
N ALA A 150 -13.02 -14.98 -10.07
CA ALA A 150 -12.37 -16.27 -10.17
C ALA A 150 -12.01 -16.82 -8.78
N ASP A 151 -11.58 -15.97 -7.84
CA ASP A 151 -11.25 -16.39 -6.47
C ASP A 151 -12.49 -16.73 -5.66
N VAL A 152 -13.60 -16.04 -5.90
CA VAL A 152 -14.91 -16.42 -5.33
C VAL A 152 -15.32 -17.81 -5.82
N GLU A 153 -15.13 -18.10 -7.11
CA GLU A 153 -15.40 -19.44 -7.68
C GLU A 153 -14.50 -20.52 -7.08
N PHE A 154 -13.22 -20.21 -6.84
CA PHE A 154 -12.29 -21.12 -6.17
C PHE A 154 -12.75 -21.47 -4.76
N LEU A 155 -13.33 -20.51 -4.02
CA LEU A 155 -13.88 -20.73 -2.68
C LEU A 155 -15.23 -21.47 -2.69
N ARG A 156 -15.80 -21.82 -3.85
CA ARG A 156 -16.97 -22.73 -3.89
C ARG A 156 -16.60 -24.17 -3.57
N ASP A 157 -15.32 -24.55 -3.69
CA ASP A 157 -14.84 -25.83 -3.19
C ASP A 157 -14.85 -25.81 -1.64
N PRO A 158 -15.59 -26.72 -0.98
CA PRO A 158 -15.67 -26.78 0.48
C PRO A 158 -14.31 -26.94 1.16
N ASN A 159 -13.34 -27.62 0.54
CA ASN A 159 -12.01 -27.82 1.11
C ASN A 159 -11.23 -26.50 1.15
N GLU A 160 -11.33 -25.70 0.08
CA GLU A 160 -10.65 -24.41 -0.03
C GLU A 160 -11.28 -23.36 0.90
N ALA A 161 -12.62 -23.34 0.98
CA ALA A 161 -13.36 -22.51 1.91
C ALA A 161 -13.01 -22.85 3.37
N LYS A 162 -13.03 -24.13 3.73
CA LYS A 162 -12.70 -24.60 5.08
C LYS A 162 -11.26 -24.24 5.44
N TRP A 163 -10.30 -24.50 4.56
CA TRP A 163 -8.92 -24.13 4.80
C TRP A 163 -8.80 -22.64 5.09
N LEU A 164 -9.44 -21.78 4.27
CA LEU A 164 -9.33 -20.34 4.46
C LEU A 164 -9.95 -19.91 5.78
N LYS A 165 -11.14 -20.43 6.13
CA LYS A 165 -11.81 -20.19 7.41
C LYS A 165 -10.93 -20.53 8.61
N ASP A 166 -10.24 -21.68 8.56
CA ASP A 166 -9.37 -22.15 9.65
C ASP A 166 -8.04 -21.36 9.76
N ASN A 167 -7.66 -20.62 8.72
CA ASN A 167 -6.34 -19.98 8.62
C ASN A 167 -6.36 -18.44 8.59
N ILE A 168 -7.53 -17.80 8.67
CA ILE A 168 -7.64 -16.33 8.71
C ILE A 168 -8.33 -15.84 9.99
N ASP A 169 -8.24 -14.53 10.22
CA ASP A 169 -8.97 -13.90 11.32
C ASP A 169 -10.49 -14.07 11.08
N PRO A 170 -11.27 -14.51 12.08
CA PRO A 170 -12.72 -14.72 11.91
C PRO A 170 -13.46 -13.50 11.35
N ARG A 171 -13.01 -12.29 11.68
CA ARG A 171 -13.61 -11.04 11.16
C ARG A 171 -13.40 -10.87 9.66
N LEU A 172 -12.29 -11.39 9.13
CA LEU A 172 -12.04 -11.39 7.69
C LEU A 172 -12.92 -12.44 6.98
N TRP A 173 -13.19 -13.57 7.63
CA TRP A 173 -14.04 -14.62 7.08
C TRP A 173 -15.51 -14.18 6.96
N SER A 174 -16.08 -13.54 7.98
CA SER A 174 -17.47 -13.05 7.93
C SER A 174 -17.72 -12.09 6.75
N ARG A 175 -16.67 -11.39 6.30
CA ARG A 175 -16.74 -10.50 5.12
C ARG A 175 -16.76 -11.28 3.81
N CYS A 176 -16.12 -12.45 3.74
CA CYS A 176 -16.27 -13.36 2.60
C CYS A 176 -17.71 -13.89 2.53
N GLU A 177 -18.28 -14.30 3.66
CA GLU A 177 -19.64 -14.84 3.73
C GLU A 177 -20.68 -13.82 3.24
N ALA A 178 -20.55 -12.56 3.67
CA ALA A 178 -21.41 -11.47 3.20
C ALA A 178 -21.32 -11.24 1.67
N LEU A 179 -20.18 -11.53 1.04
CA LEU A 179 -20.01 -11.40 -0.42
C LEU A 179 -20.65 -12.57 -1.18
N SER A 180 -20.80 -13.74 -0.55
CA SER A 180 -21.50 -14.88 -1.13
C SER A 180 -23.02 -14.80 -0.99
N GLU A 181 -23.53 -14.13 0.04
CA GLU A 181 -24.98 -14.00 0.32
C GLU A 181 -25.64 -12.80 -0.38
N ALA A 182 -24.88 -11.76 -0.76
CA ALA A 182 -25.41 -10.58 -1.44
C ALA A 182 -25.69 -10.78 -2.95
N ARG A 183 -25.92 -12.02 -3.40
CA ARG A 183 -26.17 -12.40 -4.80
C ARG A 183 -27.35 -13.32 -4.97
#